data_AF-A0A2A5XBX8-F1
#
_entry.id   AF-A0A2A5XBX8-F1
#
_cell.length_a   1.000
_cell.length_b   1.000
_cell.length_c   1.000
_cell.angle_alpha   90.00
_cell.angle_beta   90.00
_cell.angle_gamma   90.00
#
_symmetry.space_group_name_H-M   'P 1'
#
loop_
_entity.id
_entity.type
_entity.pdbx_description
1 polymer ?
#
loop_
_entity_poly.entity_id
_entity_poly.type
_entity_poly.pdbx_seq_one_letter_code
_entity_poly.pdbx_strand_id
1 'polypeptide(L)'
;LNCEGCVYPFCSETEGCTDMNAFNYDASADVDDGSCIDIVYGCMDVTAFNYNSEANIDDGSCDSVIYGCTQEDAYNYNQLANTDDNTCVPVVLGCLDSLATNYNEFANTDDGSCLLPLTYNLSLQGILDFDLPSAGNDGKAIHLKANSDITDISIYGIGVANNGGGSDGQEESFPVMSVSAGDHILFARTPLAMESYFSECFDDFDYVIEAGSGISQNGDDAIELYEQGQVIETFGDINVDGTGEVWEYTDSWAYKVGNEWTYGGVNCTDDSETSSASNCPYPLCFIVSVDQQEIYFTQGWNIISTYINPENSLIDILFNPILDDLVIVKDYLGNAYIPQFDFNGIGNAQIGNGYYVKTTVSTSLTFYGDYLIPEENPITISSGWNIVGYLRTTSSPLDEIFESLVDLDLIVIIKDYLGAAYLPEFNFNGIGDLNPGQGYQIKTNDDCILQY
;
A
#
# COMPACT_ATOMS: atom_id res chain seq x y z
N LEU A 1 5.56 106.24 -34.03
CA LEU A 1 4.87 107.53 -34.26
C LEU A 1 4.25 107.95 -32.94
N ASN A 2 4.58 109.14 -32.47
CA ASN A 2 4.23 109.76 -31.17
C ASN A 2 2.74 109.69 -30.81
N CYS A 3 2.44 109.60 -29.50
CA CYS A 3 1.84 110.73 -28.76
C CYS A 3 1.98 110.55 -27.23
N GLU A 4 2.56 111.58 -26.59
CA GLU A 4 2.36 111.92 -25.18
C GLU A 4 0.95 112.54 -24.99
N GLY A 5 0.29 112.23 -23.87
CA GLY A 5 -0.94 112.89 -23.42
C GLY A 5 -1.78 112.04 -22.46
N CYS A 6 -1.54 112.18 -21.15
CA CYS A 6 -2.26 111.54 -20.04
C CYS A 6 -3.79 111.78 -20.07
N VAL A 7 -4.61 110.90 -19.45
CA VAL A 7 -5.24 111.02 -18.10
C VAL A 7 -6.00 109.69 -17.75
N TYR A 8 -5.71 109.07 -16.60
CA TYR A 8 -6.44 107.90 -16.03
C TYR A 8 -7.89 108.25 -15.63
N PRO A 9 -8.82 107.27 -15.58
CA PRO A 9 -9.00 106.51 -14.33
C PRO A 9 -9.08 105.00 -14.55
N PHE A 10 -8.21 104.26 -13.84
CA PHE A 10 -8.27 102.82 -13.56
C PHE A 10 -8.36 101.86 -14.77
N CYS A 11 -7.21 101.48 -15.33
CA CYS A 11 -7.07 100.08 -15.73
C CYS A 11 -7.04 99.28 -14.42
N SER A 12 -8.11 98.54 -14.14
CA SER A 12 -8.10 97.53 -13.09
C SER A 12 -7.38 96.34 -13.70
N GLU A 13 -6.07 96.24 -13.45
CA GLU A 13 -5.29 95.05 -13.83
C GLU A 13 -5.86 93.87 -13.02
N THR A 14 -6.28 92.83 -13.74
CA THR A 14 -6.73 91.58 -13.16
C THR A 14 -5.54 90.63 -13.22
N GLU A 15 -4.88 90.51 -12.07
CA GLU A 15 -3.75 89.61 -11.86
C GLU A 15 -4.24 88.16 -11.77
N GLY A 16 -3.58 87.25 -12.48
CA GLY A 16 -3.84 85.81 -12.44
C GLY A 16 -3.04 85.06 -13.51
N CYS A 17 -3.15 83.73 -13.55
CA CYS A 17 -2.41 82.95 -14.54
C CYS A 17 -2.91 83.23 -15.96
N THR A 18 -2.03 83.77 -16.82
CA THR A 18 -2.37 84.09 -18.22
C THR A 18 -2.02 82.99 -19.23
N ASP A 19 -1.38 81.90 -18.80
CA ASP A 19 -1.03 80.76 -19.66
C ASP A 19 -2.23 79.83 -19.87
N MET A 20 -2.72 79.73 -21.11
CA MET A 20 -3.88 78.91 -21.47
C MET A 20 -3.67 77.40 -21.31
N ASN A 21 -2.43 76.94 -21.14
CA ASN A 21 -2.10 75.53 -20.90
C ASN A 21 -1.86 75.23 -19.42
N ALA A 22 -2.01 76.20 -18.52
CA ALA A 22 -1.93 75.99 -17.08
C ALA A 22 -3.26 75.49 -16.51
N PHE A 23 -3.19 74.69 -15.45
CA PHE A 23 -4.34 74.12 -14.75
C PHE A 23 -5.25 75.18 -14.14
N ASN A 24 -4.69 76.30 -13.69
CA ASN A 24 -5.42 77.43 -13.10
C ASN A 24 -5.48 78.67 -14.03
N TYR A 25 -5.46 78.46 -15.35
CA TYR A 25 -5.62 79.54 -16.33
C TYR A 25 -6.86 80.41 -16.01
N ASP A 26 -6.66 81.72 -15.90
CA ASP A 26 -7.72 82.70 -15.72
C ASP A 26 -7.90 83.51 -17.01
N ALA A 27 -8.97 83.23 -17.74
CA ALA A 27 -9.29 83.92 -18.99
C ALA A 27 -9.63 85.42 -18.82
N SER A 28 -9.80 85.89 -17.58
CA SER A 28 -10.03 87.30 -17.26
C SER A 28 -8.76 88.02 -16.81
N ALA A 29 -7.65 87.32 -16.58
CA ALA A 29 -6.38 87.93 -16.21
C ALA A 29 -5.72 88.62 -17.41
N ASP A 30 -5.27 89.86 -17.23
CA ASP A 30 -4.52 90.63 -18.23
C ASP A 30 -3.05 90.86 -17.84
N VAL A 31 -2.67 90.48 -16.62
CA VAL A 31 -1.29 90.48 -16.11
C VAL A 31 -0.99 89.14 -15.41
N ASP A 32 0.15 88.52 -15.72
CA ASP A 32 0.61 87.28 -15.10
C ASP A 32 1.22 87.53 -13.73
N ASP A 33 0.61 86.95 -12.70
CA ASP A 33 1.08 87.06 -11.31
C ASP A 33 2.07 85.95 -10.92
N GLY A 34 2.41 85.07 -11.85
CA GLY A 34 3.30 83.93 -11.64
C GLY A 34 2.63 82.78 -10.88
N SER A 35 1.30 82.77 -10.76
CA SER A 35 0.54 81.70 -10.10
C SER A 35 0.28 80.47 -10.98
N CYS A 36 0.72 80.45 -12.24
CA CYS A 36 0.45 79.35 -13.17
C CYS A 36 0.95 78.00 -12.65
N ILE A 37 0.04 77.02 -12.65
CA ILE A 37 0.27 75.63 -12.26
C ILE A 37 0.28 74.78 -13.53
N ASP A 38 1.35 74.03 -13.76
CA ASP A 38 1.45 73.12 -14.89
C ASP A 38 0.39 72.01 -14.82
N ILE A 39 -0.14 71.59 -15.97
CA ILE A 39 -1.02 70.41 -16.04
C ILE A 39 -0.18 69.15 -15.90
N VAL A 40 -0.55 68.29 -14.95
CA VAL A 40 0.04 66.97 -14.74
C VAL A 40 -1.07 65.94 -14.85
N TYR A 41 -1.01 65.13 -15.91
CA TYR A 41 -1.90 64.00 -16.11
C TYR A 41 -1.46 62.80 -15.26
N GLY A 42 -2.43 62.04 -14.75
CA GLY A 42 -2.19 60.74 -14.13
C GLY A 42 -3.35 60.33 -13.24
N CYS A 43 -3.29 59.10 -12.72
CA CYS A 43 -4.34 58.59 -11.85
C CYS A 43 -4.45 59.40 -10.55
N MET A 44 -5.63 59.95 -10.29
CA MET A 44 -5.92 60.72 -9.07
C MET A 44 -6.57 59.88 -7.95
N ASP A 45 -6.90 58.61 -8.21
CA ASP A 45 -7.47 57.70 -7.22
C ASP A 45 -6.38 57.17 -6.27
N VAL A 46 -6.44 57.56 -5.00
CA VAL A 46 -5.48 57.18 -3.95
C VAL A 46 -5.46 55.69 -3.63
N THR A 47 -6.44 54.92 -4.11
CA THR A 47 -6.54 53.47 -3.91
C THR A 47 -6.04 52.66 -5.10
N ALA A 48 -5.70 53.33 -6.22
CA ALA A 48 -5.15 52.70 -7.41
C ALA A 48 -3.66 52.38 -7.25
N PHE A 49 -3.21 51.35 -7.97
CA PHE A 49 -1.82 50.88 -7.98
C PHE A 49 -0.85 51.94 -8.52
N ASN A 50 -1.29 52.73 -9.50
CA ASN A 50 -0.49 53.76 -10.18
C ASN A 50 -0.90 55.20 -9.80
N TYR A 51 -1.41 55.39 -8.57
CA TYR A 51 -1.74 56.71 -8.04
C TYR A 51 -0.57 57.70 -8.18
N ASN A 52 -0.85 58.87 -8.75
CA ASN A 52 0.10 59.96 -8.89
C ASN A 52 -0.34 61.15 -8.02
N SER A 53 0.39 61.42 -6.93
CA SER A 53 0.08 62.54 -6.03
C SER A 53 0.30 63.93 -6.62
N GLU A 54 1.02 64.02 -7.74
CA GLU A 54 1.29 65.28 -8.45
C GLU A 54 0.28 65.55 -9.57
N ALA A 55 -0.56 64.56 -9.92
CA ALA A 55 -1.57 64.71 -10.95
C ALA A 55 -2.68 65.69 -10.51
N ASN A 56 -3.00 66.64 -11.39
CA ASN A 56 -4.12 67.57 -11.22
C ASN A 56 -5.24 67.35 -12.25
N ILE A 57 -5.03 66.47 -13.23
CA ILE A 57 -6.05 66.01 -14.16
C ILE A 57 -6.00 64.47 -14.27
N ASP A 58 -7.12 63.82 -13.97
CA ASP A 58 -7.30 62.38 -14.16
C ASP A 58 -7.37 62.06 -15.66
N ASP A 59 -6.50 61.17 -16.13
CA ASP A 59 -6.43 60.72 -17.51
C ASP A 59 -7.10 59.36 -17.73
N GLY A 60 -7.71 58.78 -16.69
CA GLY A 60 -8.35 57.47 -16.74
C GLY A 60 -7.38 56.29 -16.75
N SER A 61 -6.10 56.52 -16.41
CA SER A 61 -5.07 55.48 -16.34
C SER A 61 -5.14 54.61 -15.08
N CYS A 62 -6.07 54.85 -14.15
CA CYS A 62 -6.11 54.18 -12.85
C CYS A 62 -6.21 52.65 -12.94
N ASP A 63 -5.19 51.97 -12.42
CA ASP A 63 -5.13 50.52 -12.31
C ASP A 63 -5.56 50.05 -10.92
N SER A 64 -6.50 49.11 -10.85
CA SER A 64 -6.92 48.51 -9.57
C SER A 64 -5.79 47.74 -8.91
N VAL A 65 -5.71 47.81 -7.58
CA VAL A 65 -4.81 46.93 -6.80
C VAL A 65 -5.32 45.49 -6.84
N ILE A 66 -4.46 44.57 -7.27
CA ILE A 66 -4.71 43.13 -7.26
C ILE A 66 -3.67 42.50 -6.35
N TYR A 67 -4.13 41.97 -5.22
CA TYR A 67 -3.31 41.27 -4.24
C TYR A 67 -3.02 39.83 -4.69
N GLY A 68 -1.81 39.36 -4.41
CA GLY A 68 -1.39 37.98 -4.59
C GLY A 68 0.13 37.87 -4.68
N CYS A 69 0.65 36.66 -4.78
CA CYS A 69 2.09 36.46 -4.92
C CYS A 69 2.59 37.04 -6.26
N THR A 70 3.54 37.98 -6.18
CA THR A 70 4.16 38.63 -7.34
C THR A 70 5.51 38.01 -7.75
N GLN A 71 5.97 36.95 -7.07
CA GLN A 71 7.23 36.29 -7.39
C GLN A 71 7.02 35.16 -8.41
N GLU A 72 7.67 35.25 -9.57
CA GLU A 72 7.50 34.31 -10.69
C GLU A 72 7.95 32.87 -10.38
N ASP A 73 8.84 32.70 -9.41
CA ASP A 73 9.39 31.41 -8.97
C ASP A 73 8.60 30.76 -7.82
N ALA A 74 7.53 31.40 -7.35
CA ALA A 74 6.66 30.85 -6.32
C ALA A 74 5.62 29.88 -6.91
N TYR A 75 5.27 28.86 -6.14
CA TYR A 75 4.27 27.84 -6.49
C TYR A 75 2.89 28.44 -6.79
N ASN A 76 2.52 29.51 -6.09
CA ASN A 76 1.24 30.21 -6.22
C ASN A 76 1.38 31.60 -6.86
N TYR A 77 2.36 31.78 -7.76
CA TYR A 77 2.51 33.02 -8.54
C TYR A 77 1.21 33.43 -9.23
N ASN A 78 0.82 34.70 -9.06
CA ASN A 78 -0.34 35.27 -9.72
C ASN A 78 0.11 36.36 -10.72
N GLN A 79 0.08 36.03 -12.02
CA GLN A 79 0.43 36.96 -13.10
C GLN A 79 -0.42 38.24 -13.17
N LEU A 80 -1.58 38.26 -12.50
CA LEU A 80 -2.46 39.44 -12.44
C LEU A 80 -2.21 40.28 -11.18
N ALA A 81 -1.47 39.78 -10.20
CA ALA A 81 -1.16 40.52 -9.00
C ALA A 81 -0.17 41.64 -9.31
N ASN A 82 -0.49 42.85 -8.87
CA ASN A 82 0.42 44.01 -8.92
C ASN A 82 0.92 44.40 -7.53
N THR A 83 0.35 43.83 -6.47
CA THR A 83 0.71 44.12 -5.08
C THR A 83 0.90 42.82 -4.31
N ASP A 84 2.11 42.61 -3.79
CA ASP A 84 2.42 41.43 -2.98
C ASP A 84 1.68 41.46 -1.64
N ASP A 85 1.04 40.35 -1.30
CA ASP A 85 0.33 40.14 -0.03
C ASP A 85 1.06 39.21 0.93
N ASN A 86 2.32 38.84 0.61
CA ASN A 86 3.15 37.89 1.35
C ASN A 86 2.58 36.47 1.40
N THR A 87 1.74 36.09 0.44
CA THR A 87 1.20 34.71 0.35
C THR A 87 2.10 33.76 -0.45
N CYS A 88 3.24 34.23 -0.98
CA CYS A 88 4.14 33.41 -1.81
C CYS A 88 4.58 32.12 -1.12
N VAL A 89 4.38 31.00 -1.80
CA VAL A 89 4.78 29.64 -1.38
C VAL A 89 5.99 29.22 -2.22
N PRO A 90 7.12 28.81 -1.60
CA PRO A 90 8.26 28.33 -2.35
C PRO A 90 7.93 27.02 -3.09
N VAL A 91 8.50 26.84 -4.29
CA VAL A 91 8.48 25.54 -4.97
C VAL A 91 9.33 24.54 -4.18
N VAL A 92 8.73 23.42 -3.81
CA VAL A 92 9.41 22.29 -3.18
C VAL A 92 9.31 21.10 -4.13
N LEU A 93 10.46 20.69 -4.65
CA LEU A 93 10.59 19.56 -5.56
C LEU A 93 10.61 18.24 -4.79
N GLY A 94 9.96 17.22 -5.35
CA GLY A 94 10.02 15.84 -4.86
C GLY A 94 8.85 15.00 -5.37
N CYS A 95 8.88 13.71 -5.08
CA CYS A 95 7.82 12.81 -5.51
C CYS A 95 6.49 13.09 -4.81
N LEU A 96 5.41 13.29 -5.60
CA LEU A 96 4.05 13.52 -5.10
C LEU A 96 3.18 12.26 -5.01
N ASP A 97 3.69 11.11 -5.46
CA ASP A 97 2.98 9.83 -5.41
C ASP A 97 3.15 9.16 -4.04
N SER A 98 2.04 8.98 -3.30
CA SER A 98 2.02 8.36 -1.97
C SER A 98 2.40 6.88 -1.96
N LEU A 99 2.45 6.22 -3.12
CA LEU A 99 2.88 4.83 -3.27
C LEU A 99 4.39 4.69 -3.54
N ALA A 100 5.09 5.79 -3.84
CA ALA A 100 6.53 5.77 -4.07
C ALA A 100 7.32 5.67 -2.76
N THR A 101 8.41 4.90 -2.78
CA THR A 101 9.32 4.74 -1.63
C THR A 101 10.02 6.03 -1.21
N ASN A 102 10.09 7.02 -2.11
CA ASN A 102 10.64 8.35 -1.85
C ASN A 102 9.57 9.46 -1.91
N TYR A 103 8.31 9.12 -1.65
CA TYR A 103 7.23 10.10 -1.47
C TYR A 103 7.66 11.23 -0.51
N ASN A 104 7.43 12.48 -0.89
CA ASN A 104 7.74 13.65 -0.08
C ASN A 104 6.46 14.45 0.21
N GLU A 105 5.95 14.34 1.44
CA GLU A 105 4.74 15.05 1.89
C GLU A 105 4.87 16.59 1.87
N PHE A 106 6.09 17.12 1.81
CA PHE A 106 6.35 18.56 1.75
C PHE A 106 6.56 19.07 0.31
N ALA A 107 6.65 18.17 -0.68
CA ALA A 107 6.74 18.58 -2.07
C ALA A 107 5.40 19.14 -2.56
N ASN A 108 5.47 20.19 -3.38
CA ASN A 108 4.31 20.75 -4.08
C ASN A 108 4.46 20.69 -5.60
N THR A 109 5.63 20.26 -6.08
CA THR A 109 5.96 20.16 -7.50
C THR A 109 6.70 18.85 -7.74
N ASP A 110 6.14 18.00 -8.60
CA ASP A 110 6.77 16.73 -8.97
C ASP A 110 8.03 17.00 -9.81
N ASP A 111 9.14 16.36 -9.42
CA ASP A 111 10.42 16.44 -10.11
C ASP A 111 10.76 15.17 -10.90
N GLY A 112 9.83 14.22 -10.97
CA GLY A 112 10.02 12.95 -11.68
C GLY A 112 10.97 11.99 -10.96
N SER A 113 11.33 12.26 -9.71
CA SER A 113 12.21 11.40 -8.92
C SER A 113 11.51 10.17 -8.34
N CYS A 114 10.20 9.98 -8.55
CA CYS A 114 9.43 8.91 -7.93
C CYS A 114 10.06 7.52 -8.14
N LEU A 115 10.44 6.90 -7.03
CA LEU A 115 10.92 5.54 -6.89
C LEU A 115 9.75 4.68 -6.46
N LEU A 116 8.93 4.27 -7.43
CA LEU A 116 7.91 3.26 -7.17
C LEU A 116 8.61 1.98 -6.70
N PRO A 117 8.06 1.25 -5.70
CA PRO A 117 8.50 -0.11 -5.47
C PRO A 117 8.34 -0.84 -6.81
N LEU A 118 9.44 -1.36 -7.35
CA LEU A 118 9.43 -2.07 -8.62
C LEU A 118 8.67 -3.37 -8.41
N THR A 119 7.35 -3.33 -8.51
CA THR A 119 6.56 -4.51 -8.80
C THR A 119 6.78 -4.80 -10.27
N TYR A 120 7.89 -5.46 -10.58
CA TYR A 120 8.08 -6.06 -11.88
C TYR A 120 6.93 -7.03 -12.12
N ASN A 121 6.32 -7.00 -13.30
CA ASN A 121 5.19 -7.87 -13.60
C ASN A 121 5.58 -9.37 -13.51
N LEU A 122 6.87 -9.68 -13.73
CA LEU A 122 7.48 -10.98 -13.52
C LEU A 122 8.72 -10.84 -12.64
N SER A 123 8.92 -11.75 -11.68
CA SER A 123 10.11 -11.77 -10.82
C SER A 123 10.66 -13.18 -10.64
N LEU A 124 11.93 -13.27 -10.27
CA LEU A 124 12.56 -14.51 -9.80
C LEU A 124 11.92 -14.92 -8.46
N GLN A 125 11.55 -16.20 -8.36
CA GLN A 125 10.95 -16.80 -7.18
C GLN A 125 11.84 -17.90 -6.59
N GLY A 126 12.58 -18.62 -7.43
CA GLY A 126 13.58 -19.57 -6.97
C GLY A 126 14.60 -19.96 -8.05
N ILE A 127 15.80 -20.34 -7.61
CA ILE A 127 16.91 -20.78 -8.44
C ILE A 127 17.27 -22.19 -7.99
N LEU A 128 17.34 -23.13 -8.94
CA LEU A 128 17.40 -24.55 -8.63
C LEU A 128 18.59 -25.20 -9.34
N ASP A 129 19.34 -25.98 -8.57
CA ASP A 129 20.37 -26.89 -9.04
C ASP A 129 20.33 -28.16 -8.20
N PHE A 130 19.36 -29.04 -8.46
CA PHE A 130 19.17 -30.26 -7.67
C PHE A 130 20.07 -31.41 -8.11
N ASP A 131 20.56 -32.19 -7.14
CA ASP A 131 21.04 -33.54 -7.40
C ASP A 131 19.83 -34.47 -7.55
N LEU A 132 19.51 -34.79 -8.80
CA LEU A 132 18.43 -35.71 -9.11
C LEU A 132 18.96 -37.13 -9.31
N PRO A 133 18.18 -38.18 -8.98
CA PRO A 133 18.53 -39.56 -9.32
C PRO A 133 18.83 -39.77 -10.82
N SER A 134 18.27 -38.92 -11.67
CA SER A 134 18.67 -38.73 -13.05
C SER A 134 19.92 -37.84 -13.11
N ALA A 135 21.09 -38.47 -13.27
CA ALA A 135 22.37 -37.77 -13.31
C ALA A 135 22.44 -36.68 -14.40
N GLY A 136 23.16 -35.58 -14.12
CA GLY A 136 23.53 -34.58 -15.12
C GLY A 136 22.90 -33.22 -14.86
N ASN A 137 22.33 -32.60 -15.90
CA ASN A 137 21.78 -31.23 -15.85
C ASN A 137 20.26 -31.22 -15.59
N ASP A 138 19.69 -32.34 -15.15
CA ASP A 138 18.24 -32.54 -15.10
C ASP A 138 17.57 -31.77 -13.94
N GLY A 139 18.31 -31.49 -12.87
CA GLY A 139 17.85 -30.73 -11.69
C GLY A 139 17.93 -29.21 -11.81
N LYS A 140 18.30 -28.68 -12.97
CA LYS A 140 18.47 -27.23 -13.18
C LYS A 140 17.16 -26.60 -13.64
N ALA A 141 16.70 -25.61 -12.89
CA ALA A 141 15.54 -24.81 -13.25
C ALA A 141 15.59 -23.40 -12.66
N ILE A 142 14.78 -22.52 -13.22
CA ILE A 142 14.45 -21.20 -12.68
C ILE A 142 12.95 -21.16 -12.44
N HIS A 143 12.56 -20.79 -11.22
CA HIS A 143 11.19 -20.58 -10.83
C HIS A 143 10.89 -19.08 -10.84
N LEU A 144 9.83 -18.69 -11.55
CA LEU A 144 9.36 -17.32 -11.68
C LEU A 144 7.96 -17.17 -11.08
N LYS A 145 7.62 -15.96 -10.65
CA LYS A 145 6.28 -15.60 -10.19
C LYS A 145 5.76 -14.40 -10.96
N ALA A 146 4.53 -14.51 -11.47
CA ALA A 146 3.81 -13.39 -12.08
C ALA A 146 3.21 -12.52 -10.98
N ASN A 147 3.66 -11.27 -10.86
CA ASN A 147 3.13 -10.30 -9.89
C ASN A 147 1.91 -9.54 -10.41
N SER A 148 1.63 -9.65 -11.71
CA SER A 148 0.46 -9.10 -12.38
C SER A 148 0.07 -9.98 -13.57
N ASP A 149 -1.09 -9.73 -14.17
CA ASP A 149 -1.43 -10.33 -15.46
C ASP A 149 -0.42 -9.89 -16.54
N ILE A 150 0.09 -10.83 -17.32
CA ILE A 150 1.02 -10.58 -18.43
C ILE A 150 0.47 -11.21 -19.69
N THR A 151 0.27 -10.41 -20.73
CA THR A 151 -0.33 -10.90 -21.98
C THR A 151 0.64 -11.69 -22.86
N ASP A 152 1.94 -11.44 -22.73
CA ASP A 152 2.98 -12.08 -23.52
C ASP A 152 4.31 -12.09 -22.75
N ILE A 153 4.70 -13.26 -22.23
CA ILE A 153 5.97 -13.42 -21.51
C ILE A 153 7.19 -13.52 -22.44
N SER A 154 7.04 -13.57 -23.76
CA SER A 154 8.18 -13.66 -24.68
C SER A 154 9.07 -12.42 -24.71
N ILE A 155 8.61 -11.32 -24.10
CA ILE A 155 9.40 -10.12 -23.88
C ILE A 155 10.45 -10.32 -22.77
N TYR A 156 10.36 -11.40 -21.99
CA TYR A 156 11.30 -11.69 -20.91
C TYR A 156 12.29 -12.80 -21.29
N GLY A 157 13.32 -12.95 -20.47
CA GLY A 157 14.29 -14.04 -20.58
C GLY A 157 15.29 -14.11 -19.45
N ILE A 158 16.19 -15.09 -19.52
CA ILE A 158 17.21 -15.36 -18.52
C ILE A 158 18.61 -15.21 -19.12
N GLY A 159 19.55 -14.74 -18.31
CA GLY A 159 20.99 -14.91 -18.52
C GLY A 159 21.67 -15.44 -17.25
N VAL A 160 22.73 -16.21 -17.41
CA VAL A 160 23.52 -16.82 -16.34
C VAL A 160 24.95 -16.24 -16.36
N ALA A 161 25.32 -15.54 -15.29
CA ALA A 161 26.66 -15.01 -15.12
C ALA A 161 27.60 -16.09 -14.58
N ASN A 162 28.09 -16.92 -15.50
CA ASN A 162 28.88 -18.11 -15.20
C ASN A 162 30.20 -17.78 -14.46
N ASN A 163 30.40 -18.40 -13.29
CA ASN A 163 31.63 -18.37 -12.48
C ASN A 163 32.15 -16.94 -12.21
N GLY A 164 31.25 -15.99 -11.96
CA GLY A 164 31.59 -14.59 -11.71
C GLY A 164 32.14 -13.85 -12.95
N GLY A 165 31.84 -14.32 -14.15
CA GLY A 165 32.30 -13.75 -15.41
C GLY A 165 31.69 -12.38 -15.78
N GLY A 166 30.70 -11.91 -15.01
CA GLY A 166 29.85 -10.77 -15.34
C GLY A 166 28.71 -11.16 -16.28
N SER A 167 27.87 -10.17 -16.61
CA SER A 167 26.80 -10.33 -17.59
C SER A 167 27.37 -10.43 -19.02
N ASP A 168 26.99 -11.46 -19.75
CA ASP A 168 27.21 -11.59 -21.21
C ASP A 168 25.91 -11.48 -22.03
N GLY A 169 24.80 -11.14 -21.35
CA GLY A 169 23.51 -10.79 -21.93
C GLY A 169 22.43 -11.85 -21.71
N GLN A 170 21.29 -11.64 -22.35
CA GLN A 170 20.18 -12.61 -22.32
C GLN A 170 20.55 -13.84 -23.15
N GLU A 171 20.55 -15.01 -22.52
CA GLU A 171 20.90 -16.29 -23.13
C GLU A 171 19.67 -17.03 -23.66
N GLU A 172 18.53 -16.88 -22.99
CA GLU A 172 17.30 -17.57 -23.36
C GLU A 172 16.05 -16.70 -23.19
N SER A 173 15.16 -16.73 -24.18
CA SER A 173 13.87 -16.01 -24.14
C SER A 173 12.73 -16.97 -23.80
N PHE A 174 11.72 -16.49 -23.08
CA PHE A 174 10.52 -17.27 -22.81
C PHE A 174 9.60 -17.40 -24.06
N PRO A 175 8.71 -18.40 -24.10
CA PRO A 175 7.77 -18.57 -25.22
C PRO A 175 6.67 -17.49 -25.22
N VAL A 176 6.00 -17.34 -26.37
CA VAL A 176 4.83 -16.47 -26.50
C VAL A 176 3.63 -17.13 -25.80
N MET A 177 3.27 -16.62 -24.62
CA MET A 177 2.11 -17.04 -23.85
C MET A 177 1.71 -15.98 -22.82
N SER A 178 0.46 -16.02 -22.39
CA SER A 178 -0.05 -15.18 -21.30
C SER A 178 -0.03 -15.91 -19.97
N VAL A 179 0.16 -15.18 -18.88
CA VAL A 179 0.06 -15.67 -17.49
C VAL A 179 -0.75 -14.66 -16.66
N SER A 180 -1.34 -15.12 -15.57
CA SER A 180 -2.16 -14.33 -14.64
C SER A 180 -1.37 -13.93 -13.40
N ALA A 181 -1.82 -12.90 -12.71
CA ALA A 181 -1.25 -12.51 -11.43
C ALA A 181 -1.35 -13.67 -10.42
N GLY A 182 -0.21 -14.02 -9.81
CA GLY A 182 -0.08 -15.12 -8.86
C GLY A 182 0.53 -16.40 -9.45
N ASP A 183 0.56 -16.55 -10.78
CA ASP A 183 0.97 -17.80 -11.41
C ASP A 183 2.46 -18.13 -11.13
N HIS A 184 2.70 -19.40 -10.83
CA HIS A 184 4.01 -20.00 -10.62
C HIS A 184 4.50 -20.68 -11.90
N ILE A 185 5.68 -20.29 -12.39
CA ILE A 185 6.24 -20.77 -13.66
C ILE A 185 7.57 -21.47 -13.40
N LEU A 186 7.68 -22.74 -13.73
CA LEU A 186 8.93 -23.50 -13.70
C LEU A 186 9.56 -23.56 -15.10
N PHE A 187 10.72 -22.91 -15.25
CA PHE A 187 11.54 -22.98 -16.45
C PHE A 187 12.68 -23.99 -16.24
N ALA A 188 12.50 -25.23 -16.70
CA ALA A 188 13.32 -26.37 -16.32
C ALA A 188 14.04 -27.02 -17.51
N ARG A 189 15.29 -27.45 -17.30
CA ARG A 189 16.07 -28.20 -18.30
C ARG A 189 15.42 -29.51 -18.70
N THR A 190 14.89 -30.23 -17.72
CA THR A 190 14.26 -31.53 -17.93
C THR A 190 12.95 -31.62 -17.11
N PRO A 191 11.82 -31.11 -17.65
CA PRO A 191 10.54 -31.07 -16.93
C PRO A 191 10.10 -32.42 -16.34
N LEU A 192 10.32 -33.53 -17.05
CA LEU A 192 9.94 -34.87 -16.56
C LEU A 192 10.76 -35.32 -15.33
N ALA A 193 12.03 -34.91 -15.25
CA ALA A 193 12.87 -35.22 -14.09
C ALA A 193 12.44 -34.38 -12.89
N MET A 194 12.14 -33.10 -13.11
CA MET A 194 11.57 -32.21 -12.11
C MET A 194 10.20 -32.69 -11.62
N GLU A 195 9.31 -33.14 -12.51
CA GLU A 195 8.01 -33.75 -12.16
C GLU A 195 8.20 -34.94 -11.22
N SER A 196 9.17 -35.81 -11.54
CA SER A 196 9.47 -36.98 -10.71
C SER A 196 9.99 -36.61 -9.32
N TYR A 197 10.85 -35.59 -9.23
CA TYR A 197 11.47 -35.16 -7.98
C TYR A 197 10.55 -34.32 -7.10
N PHE A 198 9.80 -33.39 -7.70
CA PHE A 198 8.80 -32.61 -6.99
C PHE A 198 7.60 -33.49 -6.58
N SER A 199 7.28 -34.53 -7.36
CA SER A 199 6.18 -35.45 -7.03
C SER A 199 4.87 -34.65 -6.88
N GLU A 200 4.15 -34.80 -5.76
CA GLU A 200 2.85 -34.15 -5.55
C GLU A 200 2.89 -32.61 -5.64
N CYS A 201 4.00 -31.96 -5.28
CA CYS A 201 4.11 -30.50 -5.38
C CYS A 201 4.37 -29.97 -6.79
N PHE A 202 4.55 -30.86 -7.78
CA PHE A 202 4.74 -30.40 -9.16
C PHE A 202 3.50 -29.72 -9.72
N ASP A 203 2.31 -30.09 -9.22
CA ASP A 203 1.03 -29.51 -9.61
C ASP A 203 0.84 -28.07 -9.11
N ASP A 204 1.70 -27.57 -8.20
CA ASP A 204 1.68 -26.19 -7.71
C ASP A 204 2.33 -25.19 -8.69
N PHE A 205 2.94 -25.68 -9.77
CA PHE A 205 3.39 -24.83 -10.88
C PHE A 205 2.28 -24.73 -11.93
N ASP A 206 1.70 -23.55 -12.08
CA ASP A 206 0.69 -23.27 -13.11
C ASP A 206 1.20 -23.50 -14.54
N TYR A 207 2.50 -23.23 -14.75
CA TYR A 207 3.16 -23.46 -16.02
C TYR A 207 4.53 -24.11 -15.85
N VAL A 208 4.80 -25.11 -16.68
CA VAL A 208 6.12 -25.73 -16.80
C VAL A 208 6.59 -25.61 -18.25
N ILE A 209 7.76 -25.00 -18.40
CA ILE A 209 8.35 -24.67 -19.70
C ILE A 209 9.71 -25.36 -19.78
N GLU A 210 9.91 -26.15 -20.84
CA GLU A 210 11.20 -26.80 -21.12
C GLU A 210 12.22 -25.75 -21.59
N ALA A 211 13.34 -25.67 -20.89
CA ALA A 211 14.43 -24.77 -21.17
C ALA A 211 15.52 -25.44 -22.03
N GLY A 212 16.07 -24.66 -22.94
CA GLY A 212 17.29 -24.93 -23.68
C GLY A 212 18.54 -24.77 -22.83
N SER A 213 19.69 -24.65 -23.49
CA SER A 213 21.00 -24.64 -22.81
C SER A 213 21.40 -23.26 -22.25
N GLY A 214 20.49 -22.28 -22.25
CA GLY A 214 20.77 -20.98 -21.65
C GLY A 214 20.82 -21.06 -20.13
N ILE A 215 19.97 -21.87 -19.49
CA ILE A 215 20.07 -22.09 -18.04
C ILE A 215 21.18 -23.12 -17.73
N SER A 216 22.40 -22.61 -17.56
CA SER A 216 23.64 -23.38 -17.44
C SER A 216 24.19 -23.47 -16.01
N GLN A 217 23.54 -22.82 -15.06
CA GLN A 217 24.02 -22.62 -13.69
C GLN A 217 24.35 -23.93 -12.96
N ASN A 218 25.41 -23.96 -12.17
CA ASN A 218 25.90 -25.13 -11.44
C ASN A 218 25.96 -24.94 -9.91
N GLY A 219 25.04 -24.12 -9.39
CA GLY A 219 24.83 -23.98 -7.97
C GLY A 219 25.57 -22.82 -7.33
N ASP A 220 26.37 -22.09 -8.08
CA ASP A 220 27.18 -20.97 -7.60
C ASP A 220 27.24 -19.81 -8.61
N ASP A 221 26.30 -19.79 -9.56
CA ASP A 221 26.22 -18.76 -10.59
C ASP A 221 25.10 -17.76 -10.30
N ALA A 222 25.35 -16.50 -10.64
CA ALA A 222 24.33 -15.46 -10.56
C ALA A 222 23.37 -15.53 -11.77
N ILE A 223 22.12 -15.14 -11.54
CA ILE A 223 21.04 -15.22 -12.55
C ILE A 223 20.48 -13.83 -12.79
N GLU A 224 20.29 -13.46 -14.05
CA GLU A 224 19.67 -12.20 -14.47
C GLU A 224 18.35 -12.47 -15.17
N LEU A 225 17.29 -11.79 -14.72
CA LEU A 225 16.00 -11.73 -15.40
C LEU A 225 15.96 -10.48 -16.29
N TYR A 226 15.58 -10.66 -17.55
CA TYR A 226 15.49 -9.61 -18.55
C TYR A 226 14.05 -9.29 -18.91
N GLU A 227 13.77 -8.03 -19.23
CA GLU A 227 12.57 -7.56 -19.94
C GLU A 227 13.01 -6.68 -21.11
N GLN A 228 12.59 -7.03 -22.33
CA GLN A 228 12.94 -6.33 -23.57
C GLN A 228 14.46 -6.12 -23.74
N GLY A 229 15.26 -7.08 -23.24
CA GLY A 229 16.72 -7.05 -23.28
C GLY A 229 17.37 -6.12 -22.25
N GLN A 230 16.65 -5.63 -21.24
CA GLN A 230 17.21 -4.93 -20.08
C GLN A 230 17.11 -5.82 -18.83
N VAL A 231 18.15 -5.85 -17.99
CA VAL A 231 18.11 -6.56 -16.72
C VAL A 231 17.12 -5.86 -15.78
N ILE A 232 16.14 -6.62 -15.29
CA ILE A 232 15.15 -6.16 -14.32
C ILE A 232 15.36 -6.77 -12.94
N GLU A 233 16.00 -7.93 -12.83
CA GLU A 233 16.30 -8.54 -11.54
C GLU A 233 17.57 -9.38 -11.62
N THR A 234 18.31 -9.45 -10.51
CA THR A 234 19.52 -10.27 -10.39
C THR A 234 19.48 -11.07 -9.08
N PHE A 235 19.80 -12.36 -9.16
CA PHE A 235 20.15 -13.20 -8.03
C PHE A 235 21.66 -13.39 -7.99
N GLY A 236 22.27 -13.27 -6.81
CA GLY A 236 23.74 -13.36 -6.63
C GLY A 236 24.49 -12.10 -7.08
N ASP A 237 25.83 -12.16 -7.11
CA ASP A 237 26.70 -11.13 -7.68
C ASP A 237 27.31 -11.64 -8.98
N ILE A 238 26.97 -11.01 -10.10
CA ILE A 238 27.41 -11.41 -11.45
C ILE A 238 28.92 -11.43 -11.62
N ASN A 239 29.69 -10.72 -10.77
CA ASN A 239 31.15 -10.64 -10.89
C ASN A 239 31.89 -11.53 -9.87
N VAL A 240 31.17 -12.38 -9.16
CA VAL A 240 31.70 -13.25 -8.10
C VAL A 240 31.31 -14.69 -8.38
N ASP A 241 32.29 -15.59 -8.30
CA ASP A 241 32.06 -17.03 -8.24
C ASP A 241 31.46 -17.36 -6.86
N GLY A 242 30.25 -17.93 -6.85
CA GLY A 242 29.46 -18.15 -5.65
C GLY A 242 29.96 -19.27 -4.74
N THR A 243 30.98 -20.04 -5.14
CA THR A 243 31.52 -21.13 -4.30
C THR A 243 31.94 -20.59 -2.93
N GLY A 244 31.28 -21.05 -1.86
CA GLY A 244 31.52 -20.65 -0.48
C GLY A 244 30.83 -19.34 -0.04
N GLU A 245 30.09 -18.69 -0.93
CA GLU A 245 29.30 -17.51 -0.61
C GLU A 245 27.95 -17.89 0.02
N VAL A 246 27.30 -16.93 0.69
CA VAL A 246 26.00 -17.16 1.37
C VAL A 246 24.87 -17.53 0.40
N TRP A 247 25.06 -17.25 -0.89
CA TRP A 247 24.09 -17.50 -1.93
C TRP A 247 24.39 -18.75 -2.76
N GLU A 248 25.38 -19.56 -2.36
CA GLU A 248 25.64 -20.88 -2.93
C GLU A 248 24.45 -21.83 -2.73
N TYR A 249 24.07 -22.52 -3.79
CA TYR A 249 22.94 -23.43 -3.90
C TYR A 249 23.28 -24.72 -4.70
N THR A 250 24.54 -25.15 -4.71
CA THR A 250 24.97 -26.43 -5.29
C THR A 250 24.22 -27.59 -4.67
N ASP A 251 23.67 -28.44 -5.55
CA ASP A 251 22.83 -29.59 -5.18
C ASP A 251 21.73 -29.17 -4.18
N SER A 252 21.11 -28.02 -4.46
CA SER A 252 20.23 -27.26 -3.57
C SER A 252 19.36 -26.23 -4.32
N TRP A 253 18.84 -25.24 -3.60
CA TRP A 253 18.00 -24.17 -4.12
C TRP A 253 18.21 -22.85 -3.37
N ALA A 254 17.88 -21.75 -4.05
CA ALA A 254 17.52 -20.47 -3.45
C ALA A 254 16.04 -20.17 -3.71
N TYR A 255 15.36 -19.55 -2.75
CA TYR A 255 13.93 -19.22 -2.83
C TYR A 255 13.65 -17.85 -2.20
N LYS A 256 12.86 -17.03 -2.88
CA LYS A 256 12.60 -15.65 -2.48
C LYS A 256 11.33 -15.55 -1.63
N VAL A 257 11.42 -15.12 -0.38
CA VAL A 257 10.25 -14.87 0.49
C VAL A 257 10.10 -13.35 0.67
N GLY A 258 9.05 -12.79 0.09
CA GLY A 258 8.93 -11.33 -0.04
C GLY A 258 10.06 -10.80 -0.93
N ASN A 259 10.95 -9.98 -0.37
CA ASN A 259 12.13 -9.44 -1.08
C ASN A 259 13.46 -10.06 -0.65
N GLU A 260 13.44 -11.01 0.28
CA GLU A 260 14.65 -11.63 0.83
C GLU A 260 14.84 -13.04 0.28
N TRP A 261 16.09 -13.43 0.07
CA TRP A 261 16.45 -14.77 -0.37
C TRP A 261 16.68 -15.69 0.83
N THR A 262 16.09 -16.87 0.73
CA THR A 262 16.32 -18.02 1.61
C THR A 262 16.97 -19.13 0.80
N TYR A 263 17.73 -19.99 1.47
CA TYR A 263 18.59 -20.96 0.80
C TYR A 263 18.44 -22.33 1.45
N GLY A 264 18.44 -23.38 0.63
CA GLY A 264 18.76 -24.73 1.08
C GLY A 264 20.24 -24.81 1.47
N GLY A 265 20.61 -25.78 2.29
CA GLY A 265 22.03 -26.05 2.54
C GLY A 265 22.71 -26.58 1.27
N VAL A 266 24.00 -26.38 1.10
CA VAL A 266 24.75 -27.04 0.00
C VAL A 266 24.61 -28.57 0.13
N ASN A 267 24.41 -29.27 -0.99
CA ASN A 267 24.27 -30.74 -1.05
C ASN A 267 23.10 -31.30 -0.25
N CYS A 268 22.08 -30.49 -0.02
CA CYS A 268 20.96 -30.91 0.82
C CYS A 268 19.94 -31.77 0.06
N THR A 269 20.02 -31.79 -1.28
CA THR A 269 19.23 -32.66 -2.15
C THR A 269 19.90 -34.00 -2.46
N ASP A 270 21.18 -34.17 -2.12
CA ASP A 270 21.92 -35.42 -2.30
C ASP A 270 21.18 -36.63 -1.71
N ASP A 271 21.29 -37.76 -2.42
CA ASP A 271 20.74 -39.06 -2.03
C ASP A 271 19.20 -39.06 -1.79
N SER A 272 18.48 -38.02 -2.23
CA SER A 272 17.02 -37.93 -2.11
C SER A 272 16.31 -38.28 -3.42
N GLU A 273 15.19 -39.00 -3.32
CA GLU A 273 14.35 -39.32 -4.49
C GLU A 273 13.30 -38.25 -4.77
N THR A 274 12.92 -37.48 -3.75
CA THR A 274 11.92 -36.40 -3.84
C THR A 274 12.32 -35.18 -3.02
N SER A 275 11.83 -34.01 -3.42
CA SER A 275 11.99 -32.75 -2.68
C SER A 275 11.52 -32.88 -1.23
N SER A 276 10.38 -33.54 -0.99
CA SER A 276 9.81 -33.75 0.36
C SER A 276 10.64 -34.67 1.27
N ALA A 277 11.48 -35.53 0.69
CA ALA A 277 12.36 -36.45 1.43
C ALA A 277 13.78 -35.90 1.60
N SER A 278 14.11 -34.76 0.99
CA SER A 278 15.43 -34.14 1.09
C SER A 278 15.65 -33.48 2.46
N ASN A 279 16.89 -33.09 2.75
CA ASN A 279 17.22 -32.36 3.98
C ASN A 279 16.83 -30.88 3.92
N CYS A 280 16.39 -30.42 2.75
CA CYS A 280 16.00 -29.04 2.45
C CYS A 280 14.81 -29.04 1.49
N PRO A 281 13.63 -29.42 1.95
CA PRO A 281 12.53 -29.51 1.01
C PRO A 281 12.23 -28.15 0.35
N TYR A 282 11.95 -28.16 -0.95
CA TYR A 282 11.78 -26.91 -1.70
C TYR A 282 10.56 -26.13 -1.16
N PRO A 283 10.65 -24.82 -0.90
CA PRO A 283 9.59 -24.10 -0.20
C PRO A 283 8.24 -24.07 -0.90
N LEU A 284 8.18 -24.18 -2.24
CA LEU A 284 6.88 -24.33 -2.93
C LEU A 284 6.22 -25.67 -2.63
N CYS A 285 7.00 -26.74 -2.40
CA CYS A 285 6.48 -28.04 -1.96
C CYS A 285 6.07 -28.05 -0.49
N PHE A 286 6.37 -26.95 0.19
CA PHE A 286 6.06 -26.64 1.58
C PHE A 286 5.40 -25.27 1.65
N ILE A 287 4.56 -24.91 0.66
CA ILE A 287 3.37 -24.17 1.07
C ILE A 287 2.71 -25.16 2.01
N VAL A 288 2.91 -24.90 3.31
CA VAL A 288 2.16 -25.55 4.37
C VAL A 288 0.75 -25.62 3.79
N SER A 289 0.15 -26.80 3.73
CA SER A 289 -1.29 -26.86 3.58
C SER A 289 -1.81 -26.11 4.80
N VAL A 290 -1.91 -24.79 4.68
CA VAL A 290 -2.32 -23.94 5.76
C VAL A 290 -3.74 -24.37 6.00
N ASP A 291 -4.01 -24.77 7.24
CA ASP A 291 -5.34 -25.10 7.63
C ASP A 291 -6.22 -23.91 7.24
N GLN A 292 -7.38 -24.23 6.66
CA GLN A 292 -8.33 -23.22 6.25
C GLN A 292 -9.66 -23.46 6.92
N GLN A 293 -10.36 -22.36 7.15
CA GLN A 293 -11.71 -22.38 7.66
C GLN A 293 -12.57 -21.39 6.90
N GLU A 294 -13.58 -21.90 6.21
CA GLU A 294 -14.63 -21.06 5.65
C GLU A 294 -15.72 -20.79 6.70
N ILE A 295 -16.01 -19.52 6.95
CA ILE A 295 -17.09 -19.05 7.81
C ILE A 295 -18.20 -18.46 6.94
N TYR A 296 -19.41 -18.98 7.09
CA TYR A 296 -20.59 -18.47 6.40
C TYR A 296 -21.32 -17.44 7.26
N PHE A 297 -21.59 -16.28 6.67
CA PHE A 297 -22.36 -15.20 7.29
C PHE A 297 -23.77 -15.16 6.74
N THR A 298 -24.74 -15.00 7.63
CA THR A 298 -26.10 -14.62 7.24
C THR A 298 -26.20 -13.09 7.20
N GLN A 299 -27.07 -12.57 6.34
CA GLN A 299 -27.39 -11.14 6.33
C GLN A 299 -27.76 -10.65 7.75
N GLY A 300 -27.10 -9.59 8.21
CA GLY A 300 -27.30 -9.04 9.55
C GLY A 300 -26.20 -9.46 10.51
N TRP A 301 -26.55 -9.67 11.78
CA TRP A 301 -25.59 -9.95 12.86
C TRP A 301 -25.25 -11.43 12.94
N ASN A 302 -23.96 -11.71 13.08
CA ASN A 302 -23.38 -13.03 13.32
C ASN A 302 -22.45 -12.94 14.54
N ILE A 303 -22.25 -14.06 15.24
CA ILE A 303 -21.17 -14.21 16.23
C ILE A 303 -20.27 -15.33 15.70
N ILE A 304 -19.03 -14.98 15.37
CA ILE A 304 -18.10 -15.88 14.72
C ILE A 304 -16.83 -16.03 15.55
N SER A 305 -16.13 -17.13 15.35
CA SER A 305 -14.76 -17.31 15.81
C SER A 305 -14.04 -18.21 14.83
N THR A 306 -12.71 -18.12 14.78
CA THR A 306 -11.89 -19.01 13.97
C THR A 306 -11.03 -19.93 14.84
N TYR A 307 -10.84 -21.16 14.37
CA TYR A 307 -9.84 -22.09 14.90
C TYR A 307 -8.52 -22.02 14.12
N ILE A 308 -8.38 -21.05 13.22
CA ILE A 308 -7.18 -20.79 12.45
C ILE A 308 -6.40 -19.66 13.12
N ASN A 309 -5.09 -19.84 13.25
CA ASN A 309 -4.14 -18.80 13.61
C ASN A 309 -3.56 -18.18 12.33
N PRO A 310 -4.09 -17.05 11.84
CA PRO A 310 -3.59 -16.43 10.62
C PRO A 310 -2.22 -15.81 10.85
N GLU A 311 -1.37 -15.83 9.81
CA GLU A 311 -0.05 -15.16 9.86
C GLU A 311 -0.18 -13.66 10.19
N ASN A 312 -1.24 -13.03 9.68
CA ASN A 312 -1.61 -11.67 10.00
C ASN A 312 -3.01 -11.62 10.62
N SER A 313 -3.06 -11.25 11.90
CA SER A 313 -4.31 -11.20 12.66
C SER A 313 -4.98 -9.82 12.67
N LEU A 314 -4.48 -8.82 11.93
CA LEU A 314 -5.12 -7.51 11.85
C LEU A 314 -6.54 -7.62 11.26
N ILE A 315 -7.54 -7.09 11.99
CA ILE A 315 -8.95 -7.25 11.63
C ILE A 315 -9.29 -6.63 10.26
N ASP A 316 -8.67 -5.51 9.89
CA ASP A 316 -8.87 -4.88 8.58
C ASP A 316 -8.40 -5.77 7.43
N ILE A 317 -7.23 -6.40 7.57
CA ILE A 317 -6.69 -7.35 6.60
C ILE A 317 -7.54 -8.62 6.55
N LEU A 318 -7.88 -9.20 7.71
CA LEU A 318 -8.66 -10.44 7.79
C LEU A 318 -10.02 -10.33 7.10
N PHE A 319 -10.69 -9.19 7.23
CA PHE A 319 -12.03 -8.99 6.68
C PHE A 319 -12.06 -8.30 5.32
N ASN A 320 -10.89 -7.92 4.77
CA ASN A 320 -10.79 -7.32 3.44
C ASN A 320 -11.48 -8.12 2.32
N PRO A 321 -11.45 -9.48 2.30
CA PRO A 321 -12.12 -10.23 1.24
C PRO A 321 -13.64 -10.05 1.17
N ILE A 322 -14.28 -9.60 2.26
CA ILE A 322 -15.73 -9.33 2.32
C ILE A 322 -16.03 -7.85 2.58
N LEU A 323 -15.10 -6.95 2.25
CA LEU A 323 -15.18 -5.53 2.59
C LEU A 323 -16.46 -4.86 2.08
N ASP A 324 -16.87 -5.16 0.85
CA ASP A 324 -18.07 -4.60 0.22
C ASP A 324 -19.37 -5.02 0.93
N ASP A 325 -19.35 -6.20 1.57
CA ASP A 325 -20.50 -6.76 2.28
C ASP A 325 -20.44 -6.48 3.80
N LEU A 326 -19.31 -5.98 4.31
CA LEU A 326 -19.07 -5.78 5.74
C LEU A 326 -19.55 -4.40 6.21
N VAL A 327 -20.32 -4.39 7.31
CA VAL A 327 -20.74 -3.15 7.98
C VAL A 327 -19.83 -2.80 9.16
N ILE A 328 -19.57 -3.78 10.04
CA ILE A 328 -18.83 -3.57 11.30
C ILE A 328 -18.40 -4.92 11.90
N VAL A 329 -17.22 -4.93 12.51
CA VAL A 329 -16.76 -6.00 13.42
C VAL A 329 -16.63 -5.41 14.82
N LYS A 330 -17.00 -6.16 15.87
CA LYS A 330 -16.82 -5.75 17.28
C LYS A 330 -16.25 -6.88 18.14
N ASP A 331 -15.39 -6.51 19.07
CA ASP A 331 -14.97 -7.38 20.16
C ASP A 331 -15.95 -7.30 21.36
N TYR A 332 -15.65 -8.03 22.43
CA TYR A 332 -16.46 -8.03 23.65
C TYR A 332 -16.26 -6.79 24.53
N LEU A 333 -15.16 -6.04 24.35
CA LEU A 333 -14.86 -4.79 25.07
C LEU A 333 -15.59 -3.58 24.46
N GLY A 334 -16.14 -3.73 23.26
CA GLY A 334 -16.84 -2.69 22.53
C GLY A 334 -15.98 -1.93 21.54
N ASN A 335 -14.72 -2.35 21.33
CA ASN A 335 -13.91 -1.85 20.22
C ASN A 335 -14.51 -2.32 18.90
N ALA A 336 -14.27 -1.55 17.84
CA ALA A 336 -14.88 -1.82 16.54
C ALA A 336 -13.90 -1.60 15.39
N TYR A 337 -14.06 -2.42 14.36
CA TYR A 337 -13.57 -2.13 13.02
C TYR A 337 -14.74 -1.67 12.14
N ILE A 338 -14.61 -0.48 11.54
CA ILE A 338 -15.63 0.15 10.71
C ILE A 338 -15.00 0.51 9.36
N PRO A 339 -15.12 -0.35 8.33
CA PRO A 339 -14.52 -0.15 7.01
C PRO A 339 -14.79 1.23 6.39
N GLN A 340 -16.03 1.71 6.50
CA GLN A 340 -16.46 2.98 5.90
C GLN A 340 -15.66 4.21 6.40
N PHE A 341 -15.09 4.12 7.61
CA PHE A 341 -14.32 5.21 8.20
C PHE A 341 -12.83 4.90 8.27
N ASP A 342 -12.38 3.81 7.64
CA ASP A 342 -11.00 3.33 7.71
C ASP A 342 -10.49 3.27 9.18
N PHE A 343 -11.36 2.76 10.06
CA PHE A 343 -11.13 2.78 11.49
C PHE A 343 -11.06 1.36 12.05
N ASN A 344 -9.87 0.95 12.50
CA ASN A 344 -9.64 -0.30 13.20
C ASN A 344 -9.26 -0.05 14.67
N GLY A 345 -10.27 -0.02 15.55
CA GLY A 345 -10.07 0.11 16.99
C GLY A 345 -9.82 -1.22 17.72
N ILE A 346 -9.99 -2.36 17.04
CA ILE A 346 -9.74 -3.70 17.62
C ILE A 346 -8.25 -4.04 17.49
N GLY A 347 -7.62 -3.66 16.38
CA GLY A 347 -6.25 -4.05 16.06
C GLY A 347 -6.21 -5.51 15.59
N ASN A 348 -5.48 -6.35 16.33
CA ASN A 348 -5.31 -7.76 16.03
C ASN A 348 -6.41 -8.61 16.67
N ALA A 349 -6.95 -9.56 15.90
CA ALA A 349 -7.77 -10.65 16.40
C ALA A 349 -6.97 -11.44 17.45
N GLN A 350 -7.54 -11.57 18.65
CA GLN A 350 -7.00 -12.36 19.74
C GLN A 350 -7.44 -13.83 19.59
N ILE A 351 -6.49 -14.73 19.85
CA ILE A 351 -6.69 -16.18 19.85
C ILE A 351 -7.81 -16.55 20.84
N GLY A 352 -8.72 -17.43 20.42
CA GLY A 352 -9.80 -17.94 21.27
C GLY A 352 -10.96 -16.97 21.51
N ASN A 353 -10.88 -15.73 21.02
CA ASN A 353 -12.01 -14.79 21.09
C ASN A 353 -12.96 -14.97 19.91
N GLY A 354 -14.25 -14.71 20.16
CA GLY A 354 -15.22 -14.50 19.10
C GLY A 354 -15.50 -13.02 18.86
N TYR A 355 -16.14 -12.72 17.73
CA TYR A 355 -16.44 -11.37 17.29
C TYR A 355 -17.87 -11.27 16.80
N TYR A 356 -18.48 -10.11 17.05
CA TYR A 356 -19.70 -9.73 16.35
C TYR A 356 -19.37 -9.21 14.98
N VAL A 357 -20.01 -9.76 13.96
CA VAL A 357 -19.85 -9.31 12.58
C VAL A 357 -21.21 -8.99 12.00
N LYS A 358 -21.34 -7.82 11.37
CA LYS A 358 -22.56 -7.45 10.66
C LYS A 358 -22.31 -7.34 9.17
N THR A 359 -23.06 -8.08 8.37
CA THR A 359 -22.99 -8.02 6.91
C THR A 359 -24.28 -7.47 6.30
N THR A 360 -24.18 -6.89 5.10
CA THR A 360 -25.32 -6.33 4.33
C THR A 360 -26.07 -7.42 3.57
N VAL A 361 -25.40 -8.52 3.23
CA VAL A 361 -25.91 -9.72 2.54
C VAL A 361 -25.30 -10.98 3.15
N SER A 362 -25.82 -12.16 2.79
CA SER A 362 -25.15 -13.42 3.14
C SER A 362 -23.91 -13.61 2.26
N THR A 363 -22.79 -13.96 2.87
CA THR A 363 -21.47 -14.08 2.22
C THR A 363 -20.62 -15.12 2.97
N SER A 364 -19.41 -15.41 2.52
CA SER A 364 -18.45 -16.26 3.24
C SER A 364 -17.05 -15.64 3.26
N LEU A 365 -16.28 -15.98 4.29
CA LEU A 365 -14.88 -15.58 4.45
C LEU A 365 -14.05 -16.82 4.78
N THR A 366 -12.95 -17.02 4.07
CA THR A 366 -11.99 -18.09 4.35
C THR A 366 -10.78 -17.54 5.10
N PHE A 367 -10.49 -18.14 6.25
CA PHE A 367 -9.27 -17.90 7.02
C PHE A 367 -8.21 -18.92 6.62
N TYR A 368 -6.95 -18.49 6.53
CA TYR A 368 -5.79 -19.33 6.22
C TYR A 368 -4.74 -19.17 7.32
N GLY A 369 -4.12 -20.26 7.77
CA GLY A 369 -3.08 -20.25 8.79
C GLY A 369 -2.91 -21.61 9.47
N ASP A 370 -2.41 -21.64 10.70
CA ASP A 370 -2.22 -22.88 11.45
C ASP A 370 -3.47 -23.25 12.25
N TYR A 371 -3.86 -24.52 12.30
CA TYR A 371 -4.91 -24.98 13.21
C TYR A 371 -4.52 -24.79 14.69
N LEU A 372 -5.36 -24.10 15.44
CA LEU A 372 -5.25 -23.90 16.88
C LEU A 372 -5.76 -25.13 17.63
N ILE A 373 -4.86 -26.00 18.08
CA ILE A 373 -5.19 -27.12 18.98
C ILE A 373 -5.67 -26.53 20.33
N PRO A 374 -6.94 -26.72 20.73
CA PRO A 374 -7.49 -26.07 21.94
C PRO A 374 -6.76 -26.48 23.23
N GLU A 375 -6.24 -27.70 23.30
CA GLU A 375 -5.48 -28.21 24.44
C GLU A 375 -4.18 -27.43 24.67
N GLU A 376 -3.58 -26.88 23.60
CA GLU A 376 -2.34 -26.11 23.63
C GLU A 376 -2.58 -24.60 23.65
N ASN A 377 -3.81 -24.16 23.37
CA ASN A 377 -4.20 -22.75 23.22
C ASN A 377 -5.34 -22.39 24.19
N PRO A 378 -5.07 -22.34 25.51
CA PRO A 378 -6.07 -22.05 26.52
C PRO A 378 -6.64 -20.63 26.36
N ILE A 379 -7.96 -20.51 26.49
CA ILE A 379 -8.68 -19.24 26.31
C ILE A 379 -8.84 -18.55 27.66
N THR A 380 -8.27 -17.36 27.81
CA THR A 380 -8.45 -16.54 29.01
C THR A 380 -9.79 -15.81 28.95
N ILE A 381 -10.61 -15.96 29.99
CA ILE A 381 -11.93 -15.35 30.11
C ILE A 381 -11.90 -14.41 31.30
N SER A 382 -12.14 -13.11 31.09
CA SER A 382 -12.19 -12.14 32.18
C SER A 382 -13.53 -12.20 32.92
N SER A 383 -13.58 -11.81 34.18
CA SER A 383 -14.84 -11.67 34.93
C SER A 383 -15.81 -10.75 34.18
N GLY A 384 -17.07 -11.16 34.10
CA GLY A 384 -18.10 -10.44 33.34
C GLY A 384 -18.30 -11.01 31.94
N TRP A 385 -18.66 -10.14 30.98
CA TRP A 385 -19.04 -10.55 29.63
C TRP A 385 -17.83 -10.69 28.71
N ASN A 386 -17.77 -11.82 28.00
CA ASN A 386 -16.79 -12.10 26.96
C ASN A 386 -17.50 -12.71 25.74
N ILE A 387 -16.77 -12.82 24.64
CA ILE A 387 -17.17 -13.64 23.49
C ILE A 387 -16.04 -14.65 23.27
N VAL A 388 -16.35 -15.93 23.46
CA VAL A 388 -15.39 -17.02 23.38
C VAL A 388 -15.62 -17.79 22.09
N GLY A 389 -14.52 -18.16 21.43
CA GLY A 389 -14.53 -18.98 20.23
C GLY A 389 -14.52 -20.48 20.52
N TYR A 390 -14.99 -21.25 19.55
CA TYR A 390 -14.89 -22.71 19.55
C TYR A 390 -13.80 -23.17 18.59
N LEU A 391 -12.78 -23.84 19.14
CA LEU A 391 -11.52 -24.12 18.45
C LEU A 391 -11.42 -25.52 17.83
N ARG A 392 -12.41 -26.42 18.01
CA ARG A 392 -12.37 -27.73 17.32
C ARG A 392 -12.96 -27.66 15.92
N THR A 393 -12.53 -28.58 15.05
CA THR A 393 -13.00 -28.71 13.66
C THR A 393 -14.30 -29.50 13.51
N THR A 394 -14.77 -30.16 14.58
CA THR A 394 -16.04 -30.91 14.64
C THR A 394 -16.86 -30.43 15.81
N SER A 395 -18.19 -30.45 15.72
CA SER A 395 -19.06 -30.07 16.84
C SER A 395 -18.86 -30.94 18.08
N SER A 396 -19.09 -30.38 19.27
CA SER A 396 -19.03 -31.12 20.54
C SER A 396 -20.05 -30.59 21.55
N PRO A 397 -20.54 -31.42 22.49
CA PRO A 397 -21.49 -31.00 23.50
C PRO A 397 -20.93 -29.86 24.36
N LEU A 398 -21.70 -28.78 24.51
CA LEU A 398 -21.29 -27.63 25.32
C LEU A 398 -20.98 -28.03 26.77
N ASP A 399 -21.79 -28.94 27.33
CA ASP A 399 -21.63 -29.41 28.71
C ASP A 399 -20.27 -30.07 28.97
N GLU A 400 -19.71 -30.78 27.98
CA GLU A 400 -18.40 -31.42 28.10
C GLU A 400 -17.28 -30.38 28.02
N ILE A 401 -17.40 -29.40 27.12
CA ILE A 401 -16.37 -28.38 26.90
C ILE A 401 -16.23 -27.43 28.11
N PHE A 402 -17.37 -27.10 28.74
CA PHE A 402 -17.40 -26.16 29.86
C PHE A 402 -17.48 -26.83 31.25
N GLU A 403 -17.41 -28.16 31.33
CA GLU A 403 -17.56 -28.94 32.58
C GLU A 403 -16.67 -28.39 33.70
N SER A 404 -15.39 -28.17 33.40
CA SER A 404 -14.39 -27.69 34.37
C SER A 404 -14.73 -26.32 34.98
N LEU A 405 -15.36 -25.43 34.20
CA LEU A 405 -15.77 -24.10 34.66
C LEU A 405 -17.11 -24.14 35.40
N VAL A 406 -17.99 -25.06 35.02
CA VAL A 406 -19.28 -25.28 35.69
C VAL A 406 -19.08 -25.90 37.07
N ASP A 407 -18.19 -26.88 37.22
CA ASP A 407 -17.85 -27.51 38.50
C ASP A 407 -17.25 -26.52 39.52
N LEU A 408 -16.63 -25.44 39.01
CA LEU A 408 -16.08 -24.34 39.80
C LEU A 408 -17.08 -23.20 40.06
N ASP A 409 -18.34 -23.32 39.61
CA ASP A 409 -19.39 -22.29 39.73
C ASP A 409 -19.00 -20.94 39.08
N LEU A 410 -18.21 -21.00 38.00
CA LEU A 410 -17.68 -19.80 37.33
C LEU A 410 -18.61 -19.28 36.23
N ILE A 411 -19.42 -20.15 35.61
CA ILE A 411 -20.29 -19.79 34.48
C ILE A 411 -21.66 -19.32 34.97
N VAL A 412 -22.05 -18.09 34.60
CA VAL A 412 -23.39 -17.55 34.86
C VAL A 412 -24.36 -17.90 33.72
N ILE A 413 -23.94 -17.67 32.48
CA ILE A 413 -24.75 -17.92 31.28
C ILE A 413 -23.85 -17.97 30.04
N ILE A 414 -24.19 -18.85 29.08
CA ILE A 414 -23.63 -18.83 27.72
C ILE A 414 -24.78 -18.61 26.73
N LYS A 415 -24.54 -17.88 25.63
CA LYS A 415 -25.51 -17.67 24.55
C LYS A 415 -24.89 -17.84 23.18
N ASP A 416 -25.65 -18.41 22.25
CA ASP A 416 -25.34 -18.40 20.83
C ASP A 416 -25.86 -17.11 20.15
N TYR A 417 -25.63 -16.98 18.84
CA TYR A 417 -26.08 -15.82 18.06
C TYR A 417 -27.61 -15.75 17.87
N LEU A 418 -28.33 -16.87 18.01
CA LEU A 418 -29.79 -16.95 17.93
C LEU A 418 -30.46 -16.60 19.27
N GLY A 419 -29.68 -16.47 20.34
CA GLY A 419 -30.14 -16.19 21.69
C GLY A 419 -30.57 -17.43 22.48
N ALA A 420 -30.28 -18.64 21.99
CA ALA A 420 -30.36 -19.84 22.81
C ALA A 420 -29.35 -19.73 23.96
N ALA A 421 -29.68 -20.30 25.11
CA ALA A 421 -28.92 -20.10 26.33
C ALA A 421 -28.54 -21.41 27.02
N TYR A 422 -27.35 -21.40 27.61
CA TYR A 422 -26.90 -22.36 28.60
C TYR A 422 -26.91 -21.71 29.99
N LEU A 423 -27.56 -22.36 30.94
CA LEU A 423 -27.80 -21.88 32.29
C LEU A 423 -27.51 -23.03 33.27
N PRO A 424 -26.24 -23.18 33.72
CA PRO A 424 -25.82 -24.33 34.51
C PRO A 424 -26.52 -24.41 35.87
N GLU A 425 -26.80 -23.27 36.52
CA GLU A 425 -27.56 -23.19 37.78
C GLU A 425 -28.95 -23.87 37.68
N PHE A 426 -29.56 -23.82 36.49
CA PHE A 426 -30.88 -24.38 36.22
C PHE A 426 -30.82 -25.74 35.52
N ASN A 427 -29.61 -26.30 35.34
CA ASN A 427 -29.37 -27.51 34.55
C ASN A 427 -30.06 -27.43 33.17
N PHE A 428 -29.95 -26.27 32.51
CA PHE A 428 -30.62 -25.99 31.25
C PHE A 428 -29.60 -25.75 30.15
N ASN A 429 -29.61 -26.62 29.13
CA ASN A 429 -28.84 -26.44 27.91
C ASN A 429 -29.78 -26.32 26.71
N GLY A 430 -30.02 -25.08 26.28
CA GLY A 430 -30.79 -24.77 25.08
C GLY A 430 -29.94 -24.62 23.81
N ILE A 431 -28.61 -24.63 23.94
CA ILE A 431 -27.66 -24.48 22.81
C ILE A 431 -27.38 -25.85 22.19
N GLY A 432 -27.16 -26.88 23.01
CA GLY A 432 -26.75 -28.21 22.58
C GLY A 432 -25.24 -28.26 22.35
N ASP A 433 -24.83 -28.37 21.09
CA ASP A 433 -23.42 -28.50 20.70
C ASP A 433 -22.82 -27.15 20.33
N LEU A 434 -21.54 -26.98 20.66
CA LEU A 434 -20.72 -25.92 20.06
C LEU A 434 -20.32 -26.34 18.64
N ASN A 435 -20.36 -25.41 17.70
CA ASN A 435 -20.08 -25.68 16.29
C ASN A 435 -18.88 -24.86 15.80
N PRO A 436 -18.03 -25.43 14.93
CA PRO A 436 -16.90 -24.72 14.35
C PRO A 436 -17.36 -23.47 13.58
N GLY A 437 -16.61 -22.37 13.72
CA GLY A 437 -16.93 -21.09 13.07
C GLY A 437 -17.86 -20.18 13.87
N GLN A 438 -18.44 -20.67 14.97
CA GLN A 438 -19.34 -19.90 15.82
C GLN A 438 -18.64 -19.39 17.08
N GLY A 439 -18.91 -18.12 17.42
CA GLY A 439 -18.55 -17.56 18.72
C GLY A 439 -19.75 -17.57 19.68
N TYR A 440 -19.46 -17.58 20.98
CA TYR A 440 -20.45 -17.69 22.04
C TYR A 440 -20.26 -16.58 23.07
N GLN A 441 -21.34 -15.89 23.43
CA GLN A 441 -21.29 -14.95 24.52
C GLN A 441 -21.27 -15.70 25.84
N ILE A 442 -20.33 -15.37 26.72
CA ILE A 442 -20.23 -15.98 28.04
C ILE A 442 -20.18 -14.91 29.10
N LYS A 443 -20.84 -15.17 30.22
CA LYS A 443 -20.69 -14.36 31.43
C LYS A 443 -20.13 -15.21 32.55
N THR A 444 -19.03 -14.77 33.16
CA THR A 444 -18.42 -15.43 34.31
C THR A 444 -18.44 -14.57 35.57
N ASN A 445 -18.32 -15.23 36.73
CA ASN A 445 -18.24 -14.56 38.03
C ASN A 445 -16.83 -14.02 38.32
N ASP A 446 -15.80 -14.76 37.95
CA ASP A 446 -14.39 -14.43 38.15
C ASP A 446 -13.58 -14.67 36.86
N ASP A 447 -12.34 -14.19 36.82
CA ASP A 447 -11.38 -14.51 35.77
C ASP A 447 -11.09 -16.01 35.76
N CYS A 448 -11.11 -16.63 34.58
CA CYS A 448 -10.86 -18.05 34.43
C CYS A 448 -10.18 -18.41 33.10
N ILE A 449 -9.80 -19.68 32.96
CA ILE A 449 -9.15 -20.21 31.77
C ILE A 449 -9.98 -21.39 31.29
N LEU A 450 -10.45 -21.31 30.06
CA LEU A 450 -11.09 -22.42 29.37
C LEU A 450 -10.03 -23.20 28.59
N GLN A 451 -9.87 -24.48 28.92
CA GLN A 451 -8.97 -25.42 28.25
C GLN A 451 -9.73 -26.74 28.11
N TYR A 452 -9.79 -27.30 26.90
CA TYR A 452 -10.64 -28.44 26.58
C TYR A 452 -10.11 -29.28 25.43
#